data_AF-A0A848NVJ1-F1
#
_entry.id   AF-A0A848NVJ1-F1
#
_cell.length_a   1.000
_cell.length_b   1.000
_cell.length_c   1.000
_cell.angle_alpha   90.00
_cell.angle_beta   90.00
_cell.angle_gamma   90.00
#
_symmetry.space_group_name_H-M   'P 1'
#
loop_
_entity.id
_entity.type
_entity.pdbx_description
1 polymer ?
#
loop_
_entity_poly.entity_id
_entity_poly.type
_entity_poly.pdbx_seq_one_letter_code
_entity_poly.pdbx_strand_id
1 'polypeptide(L)'
;MNSWQPIATAPKDGTEILLFRSACVLDGEAVASRVTSGAWIEWQKTASEYHGTTGEYLGTSVQDEGASWMSWDGGFRYDAPPTHWMPLPDGPAQPPAMTGRESPE
;
A
#
# COMPACT_ATOMS: atom_id res chain seq x y z
N MET A 1 21.40 -3.27 -8.59
CA MET A 1 20.08 -3.65 -9.14
C MET A 1 19.37 -4.46 -8.08
N ASN A 2 18.21 -4.02 -7.65
CA ASN A 2 17.44 -4.78 -6.67
C ASN A 2 16.74 -5.92 -7.40
N SER A 3 16.84 -7.13 -6.86
CA SER A 3 16.12 -8.30 -7.35
C SER A 3 14.80 -8.45 -6.61
N TRP A 4 13.81 -9.08 -7.25
CA TRP A 4 12.59 -9.51 -6.59
C TRP A 4 12.91 -10.42 -5.39
N GLN A 5 12.23 -10.18 -4.28
CA GLN A 5 12.38 -10.93 -3.03
C GLN A 5 11.03 -11.53 -2.62
N PRO A 6 11.01 -12.66 -1.88
CA PRO A 6 9.76 -13.22 -1.36
C PRO A 6 9.01 -12.20 -0.50
N ILE A 7 7.69 -12.08 -0.68
CA ILE A 7 6.86 -11.09 0.04
C ILE A 7 6.96 -11.20 1.57
N ALA A 8 7.27 -12.39 2.10
CA ALA A 8 7.44 -12.62 3.54
C ALA A 8 8.59 -11.81 4.16
N THR A 9 9.52 -11.31 3.33
CA THR A 9 10.68 -10.51 3.75
C THR A 9 10.46 -9.00 3.60
N ALA A 10 9.30 -8.59 3.07
CA ALA A 10 9.01 -7.19 2.81
C ALA A 10 8.80 -6.39 4.11
N PRO A 11 9.14 -5.09 4.12
CA PRO A 11 8.89 -4.21 5.26
C PRO A 11 7.38 -4.07 5.50
N LYS A 12 6.94 -4.27 6.75
CA LYS A 12 5.54 -4.16 7.18
C LYS A 12 5.25 -2.89 7.97
N ASP A 13 6.10 -1.88 7.83
CA ASP A 13 6.05 -0.60 8.56
C ASP A 13 5.31 0.50 7.79
N GLY A 14 4.58 0.14 6.72
CA GLY A 14 3.92 1.08 5.84
C GLY A 14 4.81 1.63 4.71
N THR A 15 6.07 1.19 4.60
CA THR A 15 6.93 1.57 3.47
C THR A 15 6.31 1.17 2.13
N GLU A 16 6.25 2.12 1.19
CA GLU A 16 5.80 1.84 -0.17
C GLU A 16 6.85 1.02 -0.93
N ILE A 17 6.40 -0.06 -1.55
CA ILE A 17 7.21 -1.00 -2.31
C ILE A 17 6.51 -1.39 -3.62
N LEU A 18 7.28 -1.91 -4.56
CA LEU A 18 6.73 -2.65 -5.68
C LEU A 18 6.30 -4.03 -5.21
N LEU A 19 5.11 -4.44 -5.64
CA LEU A 19 4.47 -5.69 -5.32
C LEU A 19 4.24 -6.49 -6.62
N PHE A 20 4.49 -7.79 -6.57
CA PHE A 20 4.29 -8.69 -7.70
C PHE A 20 3.46 -9.90 -7.31
N ARG A 21 2.59 -10.32 -8.22
CA ARG A 21 1.93 -11.63 -8.20
C ARG A 21 2.08 -12.30 -9.55
N SER A 22 2.37 -13.59 -9.55
CA SER A 22 2.35 -14.41 -10.76
C SER A 22 0.92 -14.57 -11.31
N ALA A 23 0.81 -15.02 -12.56
CA ALA A 23 -0.46 -15.44 -13.11
C ALA A 23 -1.11 -16.51 -12.21
N CYS A 24 -2.43 -16.42 -12.07
CA CYS A 24 -3.22 -17.30 -11.22
C CYS A 24 -4.65 -17.39 -11.76
N VAL A 25 -5.50 -18.16 -11.08
CA VAL A 25 -6.93 -18.21 -11.35
C VAL A 25 -7.66 -17.53 -10.19
N LEU A 26 -8.50 -16.55 -10.50
CA LEU A 26 -9.37 -15.87 -9.54
C LEU A 26 -10.81 -15.99 -9.99
N ASP A 27 -11.70 -16.39 -9.09
CA ASP A 27 -13.13 -16.57 -9.39
C ASP A 27 -13.39 -17.47 -10.62
N GLY A 28 -12.50 -18.45 -10.87
CA GLY A 28 -12.55 -19.34 -12.03
C GLY A 28 -11.94 -18.78 -13.32
N GLU A 29 -11.50 -17.53 -13.32
CA GLU A 29 -10.93 -16.83 -14.48
C GLU A 29 -9.41 -16.75 -14.39
N ALA A 30 -8.73 -16.98 -15.51
CA ALA A 30 -7.28 -16.81 -15.59
C ALA A 30 -6.91 -15.33 -15.55
N VAL A 31 -6.07 -14.95 -14.59
CA VAL A 31 -5.58 -13.58 -14.43
C VAL A 31 -4.08 -13.55 -14.63
N ALA A 32 -3.62 -12.62 -15.49
CA ALA A 32 -2.20 -12.45 -15.77
C ALA A 32 -1.39 -12.05 -14.54
N SER A 33 -0.07 -12.24 -14.63
CA SER A 33 0.89 -11.69 -13.68
C SER A 33 0.72 -10.17 -13.59
N ARG A 34 0.96 -9.62 -12.40
CA ARG A 34 0.79 -8.19 -12.13
C ARG A 34 1.97 -7.65 -11.34
N VAL A 35 2.39 -6.44 -11.68
CA VAL A 35 3.26 -5.57 -10.87
C VAL A 35 2.50 -4.28 -10.59
N THR A 36 2.53 -3.81 -9.34
CA THR A 36 1.97 -2.51 -8.92
C THR A 36 2.72 -2.00 -7.70
N SER A 37 2.41 -0.80 -7.19
CA SER A 37 2.95 -0.31 -5.91
C SER A 37 1.89 -0.37 -4.80
N GLY A 38 2.38 -0.47 -3.57
CA GLY A 38 1.54 -0.61 -2.39
C GLY A 38 2.36 -0.70 -1.11
N ALA A 39 1.67 -0.91 0.00
CA ALA A 39 2.28 -1.03 1.33
C ALA A 39 1.51 -2.02 2.20
N TRP A 40 2.14 -2.45 3.30
CA TRP A 40 1.44 -3.16 4.37
C TRP A 40 0.63 -2.14 5.16
N ILE A 41 -0.67 -2.35 5.29
CA ILE A 41 -1.56 -1.44 6.00
C ILE A 41 -2.24 -2.20 7.12
N GLU A 42 -2.02 -1.70 8.34
CA GLU A 42 -2.82 -2.04 9.51
C GLU A 42 -4.00 -1.09 9.56
N TRP A 43 -5.20 -1.62 9.75
CA TRP A 43 -6.42 -0.84 9.78
C TRP A 43 -7.29 -1.26 10.97
N GLN A 44 -8.03 -0.28 11.47
CA GLN A 44 -9.04 -0.48 12.50
C GLN A 44 -10.32 0.18 12.05
N LYS A 45 -11.41 -0.56 12.12
CA LYS A 45 -12.76 -0.03 11.99
C LYS A 45 -13.28 0.25 13.38
N THR A 46 -13.59 1.51 13.64
CA THR A 46 -14.14 1.95 14.92
C THR A 46 -15.54 2.48 14.77
N ALA A 47 -16.30 2.43 15.86
CA ALA A 47 -17.60 3.09 15.94
C ALA A 47 -17.72 3.90 17.23
N SER A 48 -18.33 5.07 17.09
CA SER A 48 -18.72 5.88 18.24
C SER A 48 -19.90 5.23 18.93
N GLU A 49 -19.78 5.07 20.24
CA GLU A 49 -20.83 4.58 21.11
C GLU A 49 -21.54 5.74 21.80
N TYR A 50 -22.86 5.65 21.89
CA TYR A 50 -23.69 6.65 22.53
C TYR A 50 -24.68 5.97 23.47
N HIS A 51 -24.97 6.64 24.58
CA HIS A 51 -25.98 6.18 25.52
C HIS A 51 -27.36 6.28 24.87
N GLY A 52 -28.06 5.15 24.75
CA GLY A 52 -29.27 5.03 23.93
C GLY A 52 -30.44 5.92 24.32
N THR A 53 -30.46 6.48 25.53
CA THR A 53 -31.55 7.35 26.01
C THR A 53 -31.15 8.81 26.19
N THR A 54 -29.90 9.09 26.56
CA THR A 54 -29.41 10.47 26.78
C THR A 54 -28.70 11.03 25.55
N GLY A 55 -28.29 10.19 24.61
CA GLY A 55 -27.46 10.57 23.47
C GLY A 55 -26.03 10.97 23.84
N GLU A 56 -25.63 10.76 25.10
CA GLU A 56 -24.30 11.08 25.59
C GLU A 56 -23.25 10.19 24.90
N TYR A 57 -22.14 10.79 24.46
CA TYR A 57 -21.03 10.04 23.86
C TYR A 57 -20.30 9.23 24.92
N LEU A 58 -20.23 7.91 24.73
CA LEU A 58 -19.65 6.96 25.67
C LEU A 58 -18.20 6.59 25.32
N GLY A 59 -17.77 6.87 24.09
CA GLY A 59 -16.44 6.55 23.61
C GLY A 59 -16.45 5.96 22.21
N THR A 60 -15.30 5.45 21.80
CA THR A 60 -15.12 4.77 20.52
C THR A 60 -14.70 3.33 20.81
N SER A 61 -15.38 2.35 20.22
CA SER A 61 -14.99 0.96 20.28
C SER A 61 -14.44 0.48 18.95
N VAL A 62 -13.46 -0.42 19.01
CA VAL A 62 -12.94 -1.14 17.83
C VAL A 62 -13.94 -2.26 17.51
N GLN A 63 -14.50 -2.20 16.31
CA GLN A 63 -15.44 -3.23 15.81
C GLN A 63 -14.72 -4.33 15.05
N ASP A 64 -13.67 -3.96 14.33
CA ASP A 64 -12.91 -4.87 13.47
C ASP A 64 -11.51 -4.30 13.27
N GLU A 65 -10.53 -5.16 13.09
CA GLU A 65 -9.15 -4.78 12.83
C GLU A 65 -8.44 -5.83 12.02
N GLY A 66 -7.43 -5.41 11.26
CA GLY A 66 -6.68 -6.33 10.43
C GLY A 66 -5.47 -5.68 9.79
N ALA A 67 -4.75 -6.49 9.04
CA ALA A 67 -3.59 -6.04 8.31
C ALA A 67 -3.46 -6.80 6.99
N SER A 68 -3.19 -6.08 5.91
CA SER A 68 -3.00 -6.68 4.58
C SER A 68 -2.11 -5.82 3.70
N TRP A 69 -1.54 -6.46 2.67
CA TRP A 69 -0.93 -5.73 1.55
C TRP A 69 -2.03 -5.01 0.77
N MET A 70 -1.91 -3.69 0.66
CA MET A 70 -2.80 -2.83 -0.10
C MET A 70 -2.06 -2.26 -1.30
N SER A 71 -2.64 -2.38 -2.48
CA SER A 71 -2.17 -1.71 -3.70
C SER A 71 -2.99 -0.47 -3.98
N TRP A 72 -2.35 0.58 -4.50
CA TRP A 72 -3.02 1.86 -4.77
C TRP A 72 -3.93 1.85 -5.99
N ASP A 73 -3.81 0.81 -6.83
CA ASP A 73 -4.68 0.58 -8.00
C ASP A 73 -5.82 -0.42 -7.72
N GLY A 74 -5.97 -0.90 -6.48
CA GLY A 74 -6.95 -1.93 -6.10
C GLY A 74 -6.69 -3.33 -6.69
N GLY A 75 -5.47 -3.61 -7.15
CA GLY A 75 -5.09 -4.84 -7.86
C GLY A 75 -4.88 -6.09 -7.02
N PHE A 76 -4.68 -5.99 -5.70
CA PHE A 76 -4.56 -7.14 -4.81
C PHE A 76 -5.79 -7.37 -3.95
N ARG A 77 -6.15 -8.64 -3.83
CA ARG A 77 -7.25 -9.16 -3.02
C ARG A 77 -6.71 -10.21 -2.05
N TYR A 78 -7.48 -10.55 -1.03
CA TYR A 78 -7.08 -11.55 -0.03
C TYR A 78 -6.80 -12.93 -0.65
N ASP A 79 -7.58 -13.32 -1.66
CA ASP A 79 -7.45 -14.56 -2.44
C ASP A 79 -6.39 -14.49 -3.54
N ALA A 80 -5.80 -13.31 -3.76
CA ALA A 80 -4.76 -13.06 -4.74
C ALA A 80 -3.66 -12.13 -4.20
N PRO A 81 -2.98 -12.52 -3.11
CA PRO A 81 -1.99 -11.66 -2.48
C PRO A 81 -0.74 -11.49 -3.37
N PRO A 82 0.06 -10.44 -3.14
CA PRO A 82 1.40 -10.39 -3.71
C PRO A 82 2.26 -11.54 -3.19
N THR A 83 3.17 -12.01 -4.04
CA THR A 83 4.09 -13.13 -3.79
C THR A 83 5.54 -12.65 -3.66
N HIS A 84 5.88 -11.53 -4.29
CA HIS A 84 7.22 -10.96 -4.28
C HIS A 84 7.16 -9.44 -4.18
N TRP A 85 8.28 -8.85 -3.77
CA TRP A 85 8.44 -7.41 -3.67
C TRP A 85 9.81 -6.92 -4.15
N MET A 86 9.89 -5.63 -4.42
CA MET A 86 11.13 -4.86 -4.59
C MET A 86 10.92 -3.48 -3.97
N PRO A 87 11.95 -2.80 -3.44
CA PRO A 87 11.80 -1.39 -3.10
C PRO A 87 11.55 -0.58 -4.38
N LEU A 88 11.00 0.62 -4.21
CA LEU A 88 10.90 1.57 -5.31
C LEU A 88 12.30 1.86 -5.89
N PRO A 89 12.40 2.03 -7.22
CA PRO A 89 13.65 2.48 -7.81
C PRO A 89 14.00 3.89 -7.31
N ASP A 90 15.29 4.21 -7.32
CA ASP A 90 15.71 5.60 -7.09
C ASP A 90 15.01 6.52 -8.10
N GLY A 91 14.63 7.71 -7.62
CA GLY A 91 14.10 8.76 -8.49
C GLY A 91 15.11 9.13 -9.60
N PRO A 92 14.64 9.78 -10.67
CA PRO A 92 15.55 10.25 -11.71
C PRO A 92 16.63 11.16 -11.09
N ALA A 93 17.86 11.07 -11.58
CA ALA A 93 18.91 11.99 -11.19
C ALA A 93 18.40 13.42 -11.41
N GLN A 94 18.47 14.26 -10.37
CA GLN A 94 18.08 15.66 -10.53
C GLN A 94 18.99 16.29 -11.59
N PRO A 95 18.44 17.05 -12.56
CA PRO A 95 19.29 17.88 -13.40
C PRO A 95 20.07 18.85 -12.50
N PRO A 96 21.31 19.21 -12.87
CA PRO A 96 22.07 20.19 -12.09
C PRO A 96 21.20 21.44 -11.89
N ALA A 97 21.19 21.96 -10.67
CA ALA A 97 20.48 23.18 -10.34
C ALA A 97 20.84 24.24 -11.39
N MET A 98 19.83 24.84 -12.04
CA MET A 98 20.06 25.97 -12.91
C MET A 98 20.60 27.14 -12.08
N THR A 99 21.92 27.23 -11.96
CA THR A 99 22.61 28.39 -11.43
C THR A 99 22.47 29.52 -12.44
N GLY A 100 21.74 30.57 -12.06
CA GLY A 100 21.73 31.86 -12.73
C GLY A 100 20.52 32.11 -13.62
N ARG A 101 19.51 32.79 -13.08
CA ARG A 101 18.87 33.87 -13.84
C ARG A 101 19.74 35.10 -13.60
N GLU A 102 20.64 35.41 -14.53
CA GLU A 102 21.14 36.77 -14.60
C GLU A 102 19.98 37.66 -15.06
N SER A 103 19.59 38.60 -14.21
CA SER A 103 18.66 39.67 -14.58
C SER A 103 19.37 40.56 -15.61
N PRO A 104 18.78 40.83 -16.79
CA PRO A 104 19.31 41.86 -17.66
C PRO A 104 19.08 43.24 -17.03
N GLU A 105 20.13 44.06 -17.00
CA GLU A 105 20.10 45.51 -16.68
C GLU A 105 19.28 46.31 -17.70
#